data_AF-A0A970SKK4-F1
#
_entry.id   AF-A0A970SKK4-F1
#
_cell.length_a   1.000
_cell.length_b   1.000
_cell.length_c   1.000
_cell.angle_alpha   90.00
_cell.angle_beta   90.00
_cell.angle_gamma   90.00
#
_symmetry.space_group_name_H-M   'P 1'
#
loop_
_entity.id
_entity.type
_entity.pdbx_description
1 polymer ?
#
loop_
_entity_poly.entity_id
_entity_poly.type
_entity_poly.pdbx_seq_one_letter_code
_entity_poly.pdbx_strand_id
1 'polypeptide(L)'
;MKKIFLLFILSVFTLGAYSLSSSKDENPEFDTQFKNAMKLVFEENYKDALYIINALRNTEPDNMNLEFYAGLCKFYLMFDKSHALDHFAKSSKNLSEKYVNIPSEKSAPVEAIYFNALSNHYLGNYDIAKSLYEEYIEKSKSYKAEKRYVKDAEKKIEFCQNPSLLYSKEDESEIREKRKTMGVAKQDLAYKNKLSKSLEAMEKDHFEGLLKFKEMAKEYPNDPNVNYFMGIAMLNHAPHKRQSIEYFENSDKF
;
A
#
# COMPACT_ATOMS: atom_id res chain seq x y z
N MET A 1 -62.05 -23.72 49.21
CA MET A 1 -61.43 -23.19 47.97
C MET A 1 -60.67 -21.89 48.26
N LYS A 2 -59.55 -21.98 48.97
CA LYS A 2 -58.58 -20.90 49.25
C LYS A 2 -57.31 -21.60 49.73
N LYS A 3 -56.36 -21.94 48.83
CA LYS A 3 -54.99 -22.41 49.16
C LYS A 3 -54.15 -22.84 47.93
N ILE A 4 -54.43 -22.36 46.72
CA ILE A 4 -53.64 -22.72 45.51
C ILE A 4 -53.02 -21.51 44.81
N PHE A 5 -53.22 -20.28 45.30
CA PHE A 5 -52.76 -19.06 44.62
C PHE A 5 -51.43 -18.48 45.13
N LEU A 6 -50.63 -19.27 45.87
CA LEU A 6 -49.42 -18.76 46.55
C LEU A 6 -48.17 -19.60 46.23
N LEU A 7 -48.08 -20.14 45.02
CA LEU A 7 -46.92 -20.91 44.52
C LEU A 7 -46.44 -20.48 43.12
N PHE A 8 -46.85 -19.30 42.64
CA PHE A 8 -46.45 -18.77 41.33
C PHE A 8 -45.65 -17.45 41.39
N ILE A 9 -45.37 -16.93 42.59
CA ILE A 9 -44.61 -15.68 42.79
C ILE A 9 -43.17 -15.94 43.27
N LEU A 10 -42.76 -17.21 43.40
CA LEU A 10 -41.42 -17.60 43.86
C LEU A 10 -40.60 -18.43 42.85
N SER A 11 -40.88 -18.28 41.55
CA SER A 11 -40.09 -18.93 40.48
C SER A 11 -39.57 -17.97 39.39
N VAL A 12 -39.71 -16.65 39.59
CA VAL A 12 -39.27 -15.63 38.61
C VAL A 12 -38.01 -14.89 39.08
N PHE A 13 -37.44 -15.25 40.24
CA PHE A 13 -36.32 -14.52 40.85
C PHE A 13 -34.99 -15.28 40.91
N THR A 14 -34.79 -16.30 40.07
CA THR A 14 -33.52 -17.07 40.00
C THR A 14 -32.92 -17.19 38.59
N LEU A 15 -33.25 -16.28 37.67
CA LEU A 15 -32.58 -16.16 36.36
C LEU A 15 -31.96 -14.76 36.13
N GLY A 16 -31.67 -14.02 37.21
CA GLY A 16 -31.14 -12.66 37.17
C GLY A 16 -29.69 -12.51 37.61
N ALA A 17 -28.87 -13.56 37.47
CA ALA A 17 -27.43 -13.50 37.74
C ALA A 17 -26.64 -14.20 36.63
N TYR A 18 -26.93 -13.88 35.38
CA TYR A 18 -25.90 -14.00 34.35
C TYR A 18 -24.99 -12.79 34.46
N SER A 19 -23.75 -13.09 34.83
CA SER A 19 -22.62 -12.21 34.96
C SER A 19 -22.63 -11.06 33.94
N LEU A 20 -22.96 -9.86 34.40
CA LEU A 20 -22.55 -8.64 33.71
C LEU A 20 -21.11 -8.34 34.14
N SER A 21 -20.18 -9.21 33.73
CA SER A 21 -18.76 -8.88 33.66
C SER A 21 -18.46 -8.44 32.23
N SER A 22 -18.87 -7.23 31.87
CA SER A 22 -18.23 -6.54 30.75
C SER A 22 -16.93 -5.90 31.25
N SER A 23 -15.99 -6.73 31.72
CA SER A 23 -14.60 -6.33 31.59
C SER A 23 -14.33 -6.36 30.09
N LYS A 24 -14.01 -5.21 29.49
CA LYS A 24 -13.11 -5.24 28.34
C LYS A 24 -11.98 -6.16 28.78
N ASP A 25 -11.82 -7.31 28.13
CA ASP A 25 -10.64 -8.14 28.29
C ASP A 25 -9.48 -7.33 27.71
N GLU A 26 -9.00 -6.35 28.48
CA GLU A 26 -7.77 -5.64 28.20
C GLU A 26 -6.67 -6.68 28.36
N ASN A 27 -6.12 -7.12 27.24
CA ASN A 27 -4.89 -7.89 27.20
C ASN A 27 -3.75 -6.87 27.16
N PRO A 28 -3.11 -6.52 28.31
CA PRO A 28 -2.18 -5.40 28.36
C PRO A 28 -0.93 -5.65 27.51
N GLU A 29 -0.60 -6.92 27.31
CA GLU A 29 0.49 -7.35 26.44
C GLU A 29 0.15 -7.09 24.97
N PHE A 30 -1.05 -7.49 24.53
CA PHE A 30 -1.54 -7.19 23.17
C PHE A 30 -1.53 -5.67 22.91
N ASP A 31 -2.06 -4.88 23.84
CA ASP A 31 -2.11 -3.42 23.73
C ASP A 31 -0.72 -2.80 23.60
N THR A 32 0.24 -3.28 24.39
CA THR A 32 1.63 -2.82 24.37
C THR A 32 2.30 -3.17 23.04
N GLN A 33 2.17 -4.43 22.61
CA GLN A 33 2.73 -4.89 21.34
C GLN A 33 2.12 -4.17 20.14
N PHE A 34 0.80 -3.97 20.14
CA PHE A 34 0.12 -3.20 19.10
C PHE A 34 0.67 -1.78 19.00
N LYS A 35 0.76 -1.06 20.12
CA LYS A 35 1.31 0.31 20.16
C LYS A 35 2.76 0.34 19.68
N ASN A 36 3.57 -0.63 20.07
CA ASN A 36 4.95 -0.75 19.62
C ASN A 36 5.04 -0.99 18.11
N ALA A 37 4.21 -1.89 17.56
CA ALA A 37 4.13 -2.12 16.13
C ALA A 37 3.71 -0.85 15.37
N MET A 38 2.69 -0.13 15.85
CA MET A 38 2.22 1.09 15.19
C MET A 38 3.27 2.20 15.22
N LYS A 39 4.04 2.31 16.30
CA LYS A 39 5.19 3.21 16.37
C LYS A 39 6.24 2.86 15.31
N LEU A 40 6.58 1.57 15.17
CA LEU A 40 7.55 1.11 14.16
C LEU A 40 7.04 1.34 12.72
N VAL A 41 5.74 1.16 12.46
CA VAL A 41 5.14 1.52 11.16
C VAL A 41 5.28 3.01 10.88
N PHE A 42 5.04 3.87 11.88
CA PHE A 42 5.18 5.32 11.75
C PHE A 42 6.64 5.77 11.54
N GLU A 43 7.58 5.05 12.16
CA GLU A 43 9.03 5.24 11.98
C GLU A 43 9.58 4.54 10.72
N GLU A 44 8.70 3.99 9.87
CA GLU A 44 9.03 3.28 8.63
C GLU A 44 9.94 2.04 8.83
N ASN A 45 10.06 1.55 10.06
CA ASN A 45 10.73 0.29 10.38
C ASN A 45 9.79 -0.90 10.15
N TYR A 46 9.46 -1.12 8.89
CA TYR A 46 8.47 -2.12 8.47
C TYR A 46 8.88 -3.55 8.78
N LYS A 47 10.18 -3.85 8.84
CA LYS A 47 10.67 -5.22 9.11
C LYS A 47 10.34 -5.63 10.54
N ASP A 48 10.69 -4.78 11.51
CA ASP A 48 10.44 -5.04 12.93
C ASP A 48 8.94 -4.92 13.24
N ALA A 49 8.24 -3.97 12.62
CA ALA A 49 6.79 -3.87 12.70
C ALA A 49 6.10 -5.16 12.25
N LEU A 50 6.47 -5.69 11.07
CA LEU A 50 5.87 -6.91 10.51
C LEU A 50 6.10 -8.12 11.41
N TYR A 51 7.25 -8.22 12.07
CA TYR A 51 7.51 -9.28 13.04
C TYR A 51 6.49 -9.27 14.18
N ILE A 52 6.27 -8.11 14.81
CA ILE A 52 5.30 -7.97 15.90
C ILE A 52 3.86 -8.17 15.39
N ILE A 53 3.51 -7.58 14.25
CA ILE A 53 2.17 -7.70 13.65
C ILE A 53 1.83 -9.17 13.36
N ASN A 54 2.78 -9.97 12.87
CA ASN A 54 2.54 -11.39 12.64
C ASN A 54 2.29 -12.17 13.94
N ALA A 55 2.97 -11.83 15.03
CA ALA A 55 2.69 -12.42 16.35
C ALA A 55 1.27 -12.07 16.81
N LEU A 56 0.86 -10.80 16.67
CA LEU A 56 -0.50 -10.36 17.01
C LEU A 56 -1.58 -11.04 16.15
N ARG A 57 -1.33 -11.19 14.83
CA ARG A 57 -2.25 -11.89 13.91
C ARG A 57 -2.45 -13.36 14.26
N ASN A 58 -1.45 -14.02 14.84
CA ASN A 58 -1.62 -15.40 15.32
C ASN A 58 -2.54 -15.48 16.54
N THR A 59 -2.61 -14.42 17.35
CA THR A 59 -3.54 -14.35 18.50
C THR A 59 -4.93 -13.89 18.10
N GLU A 60 -5.04 -13.05 17.07
CA GLU A 60 -6.30 -12.50 16.57
C GLU A 60 -6.38 -12.63 15.02
N PRO A 61 -6.64 -13.84 14.50
CA PRO A 61 -6.59 -14.10 13.06
C PRO A 61 -7.66 -13.36 12.25
N ASP A 62 -8.76 -12.96 12.89
CA ASP A 62 -9.88 -12.26 12.26
C ASP A 62 -9.77 -10.73 12.35
N ASN A 63 -8.68 -10.19 12.90
CA ASN A 63 -8.46 -8.76 13.02
C ASN A 63 -7.97 -8.16 11.68
N MET A 64 -8.90 -7.54 10.95
CA MET A 64 -8.61 -6.93 9.64
C MET A 64 -7.75 -5.67 9.74
N ASN A 65 -7.71 -5.01 10.91
CA ASN A 65 -6.77 -3.93 11.14
C ASN A 65 -5.32 -4.43 11.10
N LEU A 66 -5.03 -5.54 11.80
CA LEU A 66 -3.71 -6.17 11.76
C LEU A 66 -3.38 -6.70 10.35
N GLU A 67 -4.38 -7.24 9.64
CA GLU A 67 -4.21 -7.67 8.24
C GLU A 67 -3.80 -6.51 7.33
N PHE A 68 -4.44 -5.34 7.48
CA PHE A 68 -4.08 -4.13 6.75
C PHE A 68 -2.63 -3.72 7.00
N TYR A 69 -2.19 -3.65 8.27
CA TYR A 69 -0.82 -3.26 8.59
C TYR A 69 0.22 -4.29 8.17
N ALA A 70 -0.11 -5.59 8.18
CA ALA A 70 0.75 -6.61 7.60
C ALA A 70 0.94 -6.38 6.09
N GLY A 71 -0.15 -6.09 5.38
CA GLY A 71 -0.12 -5.68 3.98
C GLY A 71 0.75 -4.45 3.75
N LEU A 72 0.58 -3.41 4.57
CA LEU A 72 1.35 -2.16 4.48
C LEU A 72 2.85 -2.41 4.64
N CYS A 73 3.25 -3.17 5.66
CA CYS A 73 4.67 -3.49 5.87
C CYS A 73 5.24 -4.28 4.69
N LYS A 74 4.53 -5.29 4.19
CA LYS A 74 4.97 -6.06 3.02
C LYS A 74 5.06 -5.23 1.76
N PHE A 75 4.13 -4.28 1.57
CA PHE A 75 4.10 -3.40 0.42
C PHE A 75 5.38 -2.54 0.33
N TYR A 76 5.86 -2.03 1.46
CA TYR A 76 7.07 -1.21 1.50
C TYR A 76 8.37 -2.03 1.58
N LEU A 77 8.37 -3.23 2.17
CA LEU A 77 9.56 -4.08 2.23
C LEU A 77 9.88 -4.80 0.92
N MET A 78 8.85 -5.22 0.18
CA MET A 78 9.02 -6.14 -0.94
C MET A 78 8.95 -5.39 -2.28
N PHE A 79 9.88 -5.67 -3.19
CA PHE A 79 9.79 -5.19 -4.57
C PHE A 79 8.55 -5.73 -5.29
N ASP A 80 8.26 -7.01 -5.09
CA ASP A 80 7.09 -7.67 -5.68
C ASP A 80 5.85 -7.44 -4.82
N LYS A 81 4.94 -6.60 -5.31
CA LYS A 81 3.73 -6.17 -4.59
C LYS A 81 2.68 -7.27 -4.43
N SER A 82 2.86 -8.44 -5.07
CA SER A 82 1.99 -9.61 -4.85
C SER A 82 1.98 -10.08 -3.39
N HIS A 83 3.07 -9.87 -2.65
CA HIS A 83 3.17 -10.24 -1.24
C HIS A 83 2.19 -9.46 -0.33
N ALA A 84 1.75 -8.28 -0.75
CA ALA A 84 0.81 -7.45 -0.01
C ALA A 84 -0.64 -7.59 -0.49
N LEU A 85 -0.84 -8.04 -1.74
CA LEU A 85 -2.15 -8.10 -2.41
C LEU A 85 -3.19 -8.86 -1.58
N ASP A 86 -2.89 -10.08 -1.14
CA ASP A 86 -3.83 -10.91 -0.38
C ASP A 86 -4.23 -10.27 0.96
N HIS A 87 -3.30 -9.56 1.60
CA HIS A 87 -3.56 -8.88 2.86
C HIS A 87 -4.55 -7.73 2.66
N PHE A 88 -4.34 -6.88 1.66
CA PHE A 88 -5.25 -5.79 1.37
C PHE A 88 -6.61 -6.27 0.83
N ALA A 89 -6.63 -7.34 0.03
CA ALA A 89 -7.86 -7.96 -0.44
C ALA A 89 -8.68 -8.59 0.69
N LYS A 90 -8.04 -9.10 1.74
CA LYS A 90 -8.73 -9.58 2.95
C LYS A 90 -9.20 -8.41 3.81
N SER A 91 -8.33 -7.45 4.11
CA SER A 91 -8.66 -6.35 5.00
C SER A 91 -9.77 -5.46 4.44
N SER A 92 -9.84 -5.27 3.12
CA SER A 92 -10.90 -4.53 2.44
C SER A 92 -12.31 -5.13 2.58
N LYS A 93 -12.45 -6.36 3.09
CA LYS A 93 -13.77 -7.00 3.33
C LYS A 93 -14.46 -6.50 4.60
N ASN A 94 -13.73 -5.90 5.53
CA ASN A 94 -14.30 -5.33 6.77
C ASN A 94 -13.65 -3.99 7.07
N LEU A 95 -14.37 -2.91 6.74
CA LEU A 95 -13.90 -1.54 6.79
C LEU A 95 -14.66 -0.72 7.83
N SER A 96 -13.99 0.28 8.42
CA SER A 96 -14.63 1.26 9.29
C SER A 96 -14.44 2.68 8.74
N GLU A 97 -15.53 3.39 8.45
CA GLU A 97 -15.49 4.82 8.10
C GLU A 97 -15.13 5.71 9.30
N LYS A 98 -15.30 5.18 10.51
CA LYS A 98 -14.94 5.83 11.78
C LYS A 98 -13.70 5.19 12.39
N TYR A 99 -12.82 4.66 11.53
CA TYR A 99 -11.62 3.94 11.92
C TYR A 99 -10.78 4.77 12.91
N VAL A 100 -10.31 4.11 13.96
CA VAL A 100 -9.34 4.66 14.89
C VAL A 100 -8.22 3.64 15.07
N ASN A 101 -6.98 4.08 14.94
CA ASN A 101 -5.82 3.20 15.10
C ASN A 101 -5.54 2.89 16.59
N ILE A 102 -6.34 2.00 17.18
CA ILE A 102 -6.24 1.55 18.57
C ILE A 102 -6.28 0.02 18.66
N PRO A 103 -5.73 -0.60 19.72
CA PRO A 103 -5.67 -2.06 19.85
C PRO A 103 -7.02 -2.78 19.75
N SER A 104 -8.10 -2.13 20.18
CA SER A 104 -9.45 -2.70 20.13
C SER A 104 -10.11 -2.62 18.75
N GLU A 105 -9.54 -1.89 17.79
CA GLU A 105 -10.07 -1.80 16.42
C GLU A 105 -9.80 -3.10 15.66
N LYS A 106 -10.86 -3.69 15.11
CA LYS A 106 -10.81 -4.98 14.38
C LYS A 106 -11.11 -4.81 12.90
N SER A 107 -11.69 -3.68 12.49
CA SER A 107 -11.93 -3.33 11.10
C SER A 107 -10.74 -2.57 10.53
N ALA A 108 -10.51 -2.72 9.23
CA ALA A 108 -9.46 -1.99 8.54
C ALA A 108 -9.89 -0.54 8.22
N PRO A 109 -8.92 0.37 8.02
CA PRO A 109 -9.22 1.68 7.45
C PRO A 109 -9.70 1.55 6.00
N VAL A 110 -10.51 2.51 5.52
CA VAL A 110 -11.02 2.52 4.13
C VAL A 110 -9.88 2.60 3.10
N GLU A 111 -8.74 3.17 3.49
CA GLU A 111 -7.48 3.17 2.74
C GLU A 111 -7.01 1.76 2.34
N ALA A 112 -7.49 0.68 2.97
CA ALA A 112 -7.24 -0.68 2.52
C ALA A 112 -7.68 -0.92 1.06
N ILE A 113 -8.76 -0.27 0.59
CA ILE A 113 -9.20 -0.37 -0.81
C ILE A 113 -8.16 0.29 -1.73
N TYR A 114 -7.68 1.48 -1.36
CA TYR A 114 -6.66 2.20 -2.11
C TYR A 114 -5.37 1.38 -2.23
N PHE A 115 -4.88 0.77 -1.14
CA PHE A 115 -3.68 -0.05 -1.20
C PHE A 115 -3.88 -1.37 -1.95
N ASN A 116 -5.10 -1.92 -1.95
CA ASN A 116 -5.47 -3.05 -2.82
C ASN A 116 -5.41 -2.64 -4.30
N ALA A 117 -5.98 -1.48 -4.65
CA ALA A 117 -5.92 -0.92 -6.00
C ALA A 117 -4.47 -0.70 -6.44
N LEU A 118 -3.66 -0.10 -5.56
CA LEU A 118 -2.25 0.19 -5.81
C LEU A 118 -1.43 -1.08 -6.02
N SER A 119 -1.65 -2.12 -5.22
CA SER A 119 -0.99 -3.41 -5.41
C SER A 119 -1.34 -4.03 -6.76
N ASN A 120 -2.62 -4.02 -7.14
CA ASN A 120 -3.06 -4.48 -8.47
C ASN A 120 -2.46 -3.65 -9.60
N HIS A 121 -2.36 -2.33 -9.44
CA HIS A 121 -1.75 -1.44 -10.41
C HIS A 121 -0.29 -1.85 -10.68
N TYR A 122 0.51 -2.00 -9.63
CA TYR A 122 1.91 -2.40 -9.73
C TYR A 122 2.10 -3.79 -10.36
N LEU A 123 1.10 -4.67 -10.23
CA LEU A 123 1.08 -5.99 -10.83
C LEU A 123 0.59 -6.00 -12.28
N GLY A 124 0.11 -4.87 -12.81
CA GLY A 124 -0.45 -4.76 -14.15
C GLY A 124 -1.90 -5.21 -14.28
N ASN A 125 -2.59 -5.46 -13.16
CA ASN A 125 -4.01 -5.82 -13.12
C ASN A 125 -4.89 -4.55 -13.25
N TYR A 126 -4.74 -3.82 -14.36
CA TYR A 126 -5.26 -2.46 -14.49
C TYR A 126 -6.78 -2.34 -14.39
N ASP A 127 -7.54 -3.30 -14.91
CA ASP A 127 -9.00 -3.28 -14.81
C ASP A 127 -9.47 -3.39 -13.36
N ILE A 128 -8.83 -4.28 -12.58
CA ILE A 128 -9.10 -4.47 -11.15
C ILE A 128 -8.68 -3.22 -10.38
N ALA A 129 -7.47 -2.71 -10.64
CA ALA A 129 -6.95 -1.51 -10.00
C ALA A 129 -7.90 -0.31 -10.23
N LYS A 130 -8.33 -0.09 -11.48
CA LYS A 130 -9.27 0.97 -11.84
C LYS A 130 -10.57 0.87 -11.05
N SER A 131 -11.19 -0.32 -11.03
CA SER A 131 -12.44 -0.52 -10.29
C SER A 131 -12.29 -0.23 -8.80
N LEU A 132 -11.18 -0.63 -8.19
CA LEU A 132 -10.91 -0.39 -6.77
C LEU A 132 -10.61 1.09 -6.48
N TYR A 133 -9.92 1.80 -7.38
CA TYR A 133 -9.74 3.25 -7.23
C TYR A 133 -11.06 4.00 -7.33
N GLU A 134 -11.93 3.62 -8.26
CA GLU A 134 -13.27 4.20 -8.40
C GLU A 134 -14.11 3.96 -7.13
N GLU A 135 -14.05 2.74 -6.57
CA GLU A 135 -14.69 2.41 -5.29
C GLU A 135 -14.14 3.26 -4.13
N TYR A 136 -12.81 3.40 -4.03
CA TYR A 136 -12.16 4.20 -3.00
C TYR A 136 -12.57 5.68 -3.09
N ILE A 137 -12.59 6.25 -4.29
CA ILE A 137 -13.03 7.63 -4.53
C ILE A 137 -14.49 7.81 -4.13
N GLU A 138 -15.37 6.87 -4.49
CA GLU A 138 -16.79 6.96 -4.09
C GLU A 138 -16.95 6.94 -2.57
N LYS A 139 -16.31 5.98 -1.89
CA LYS A 139 -16.32 5.92 -0.42
C LYS A 139 -15.70 7.15 0.22
N SER A 140 -14.68 7.75 -0.39
CA SER A 140 -14.03 8.95 0.15
C SER A 140 -14.96 10.17 0.29
N LYS A 141 -16.14 10.13 -0.35
CA LYS A 141 -17.17 11.17 -0.21
C LYS A 141 -17.94 11.09 1.10
N SER A 142 -18.05 9.91 1.73
CA SER A 142 -18.83 9.67 2.96
C SER A 142 -18.00 9.78 4.25
N TYR A 143 -16.66 9.70 4.18
CA TYR A 143 -15.79 9.82 5.34
C TYR A 143 -14.65 10.83 5.11
N LYS A 144 -13.94 11.21 6.18
CA LYS A 144 -12.84 12.18 6.12
C LYS A 144 -11.56 11.55 5.55
N ALA A 145 -11.61 11.13 4.30
CA ALA A 145 -10.48 10.55 3.60
C ALA A 145 -9.31 11.53 3.49
N GLU A 146 -8.09 10.99 3.44
CA GLU A 146 -6.93 11.80 3.14
C GLU A 146 -6.95 12.25 1.67
N LYS A 147 -7.08 13.57 1.46
CA LYS A 147 -7.17 14.18 0.12
C LYS A 147 -6.03 13.77 -0.83
N ARG A 148 -4.85 13.44 -0.30
CA ARG A 148 -3.70 13.00 -1.10
C ARG A 148 -3.99 11.69 -1.84
N TYR A 149 -4.60 10.70 -1.17
CA TYR A 149 -4.90 9.40 -1.77
C TYR A 149 -6.03 9.48 -2.77
N VAL A 150 -7.01 10.37 -2.56
CA VAL A 150 -8.08 10.60 -3.54
C VAL A 150 -7.51 11.15 -4.84
N LYS A 151 -6.67 12.19 -4.75
CA LYS A 151 -6.00 12.77 -5.93
C LYS A 151 -5.08 11.77 -6.64
N ASP A 152 -4.37 10.96 -5.87
CA ASP A 152 -3.50 9.93 -6.43
C ASP A 152 -4.31 8.84 -7.14
N ALA A 153 -5.42 8.38 -6.55
CA ALA A 153 -6.34 7.43 -7.16
C ALA A 153 -6.92 7.97 -8.49
N GLU A 154 -7.36 9.23 -8.52
CA GLU A 154 -7.84 9.90 -9.75
C GLU A 154 -6.79 9.86 -10.85
N LYS A 155 -5.55 10.24 -10.51
CA LYS A 155 -4.43 10.18 -11.45
C LYS A 155 -4.16 8.76 -11.92
N LYS A 156 -4.14 7.78 -11.03
CA LYS A 156 -3.82 6.38 -11.35
C LYS A 156 -4.90 5.69 -12.19
N ILE A 157 -6.15 6.14 -12.15
CA ILE A 157 -7.21 5.69 -13.07
C ILE A 157 -6.85 5.99 -14.53
N GLU A 158 -6.30 7.17 -14.82
CA GLU A 158 -5.86 7.54 -16.18
C GLU A 158 -4.83 6.55 -16.72
N PHE A 159 -3.87 6.16 -15.89
CA PHE A 159 -2.85 5.17 -16.25
C PHE A 159 -3.39 3.75 -16.36
N CYS A 160 -4.40 3.38 -15.56
CA CYS A 160 -5.06 2.09 -15.73
C CYS A 160 -5.80 2.02 -17.08
N GLN A 161 -6.35 3.14 -17.56
CA GLN A 161 -7.01 3.23 -18.87
C GLN A 161 -6.01 3.25 -20.02
N ASN A 162 -4.83 3.83 -19.81
CA ASN A 162 -3.78 3.90 -20.82
C ASN A 162 -2.39 3.60 -20.22
N PRO A 163 -2.05 2.31 -20.02
CA PRO A 163 -0.78 1.92 -19.41
C PRO A 163 0.46 2.36 -20.21
N SER A 164 0.31 2.60 -21.52
CA SER A 164 1.41 3.08 -22.36
C SER A 164 1.91 4.48 -21.98
N LEU A 165 1.09 5.27 -21.25
CA LEU A 165 1.51 6.56 -20.69
C LEU A 165 2.67 6.41 -19.70
N LEU A 166 2.80 5.25 -19.07
CA LEU A 166 3.90 4.97 -18.16
C LEU A 166 5.20 4.77 -18.93
N TYR A 167 5.23 3.76 -19.80
CA TYR A 167 6.37 3.45 -20.65
C TYR A 167 5.91 2.64 -21.87
N SER A 168 6.09 3.20 -23.07
CA SER A 168 5.67 2.62 -24.34
C SER A 168 6.83 1.99 -25.13
N LYS A 169 6.51 1.26 -26.19
CA LYS A 169 7.54 0.72 -27.12
C LYS A 169 8.21 1.83 -27.92
N GLU A 170 7.49 2.92 -28.15
CA GLU A 170 7.98 4.13 -28.80
C GLU A 170 9.00 4.82 -27.90
N ASP A 171 8.72 4.94 -26.59
CA ASP A 171 9.68 5.45 -25.60
C ASP A 171 10.96 4.60 -25.59
N GLU A 172 10.82 3.27 -25.58
CA GLU A 172 11.95 2.35 -25.63
C GLU A 172 12.80 2.54 -26.90
N SER A 173 12.14 2.61 -28.05
CA SER A 173 12.81 2.77 -29.35
C SER A 173 13.54 4.11 -29.44
N GLU A 174 12.94 5.19 -28.96
CA GLU A 174 13.54 6.53 -28.90
C GLU A 174 14.82 6.51 -28.05
N ILE A 175 14.73 5.94 -26.84
CA ILE A 175 15.88 5.87 -25.92
C ILE A 175 17.00 5.05 -26.53
N ARG A 176 16.69 3.86 -27.09
CA ARG A 176 17.70 3.00 -27.74
C ARG A 176 18.41 3.69 -28.90
N GLU A 177 17.70 4.47 -29.71
CA GLU A 177 18.31 5.17 -30.83
C GLU A 177 19.21 6.31 -30.37
N LYS A 178 18.78 7.07 -29.36
CA LYS A 178 19.60 8.13 -28.75
C LYS A 178 20.87 7.57 -28.10
N ARG A 179 20.81 6.38 -27.47
CA ARG A 179 22.02 5.72 -26.92
C ARG A 179 23.13 5.51 -27.94
N LYS A 180 22.79 5.22 -29.20
CA LYS A 180 23.77 4.96 -30.27
C LYS A 180 24.50 6.22 -30.72
N THR A 181 23.85 7.37 -30.61
CA THR A 181 24.31 8.64 -31.18
C THR A 181 24.87 9.60 -30.13
N MET A 182 24.45 9.47 -28.87
CA MET A 182 24.86 10.35 -27.78
C MET A 182 26.00 9.76 -26.96
N GLY A 183 26.90 10.61 -26.46
CA GLY A 183 27.86 10.24 -25.41
C GLY A 183 27.27 10.37 -24.01
N VAL A 184 28.11 10.18 -22.99
CA VAL A 184 27.75 10.51 -21.60
C VAL A 184 27.68 12.03 -21.47
N ALA A 185 26.52 12.55 -21.04
CA ALA A 185 26.28 13.97 -20.91
C ALA A 185 27.01 14.58 -19.71
N LYS A 186 27.29 15.90 -19.78
CA LYS A 186 27.86 16.63 -18.65
C LYS A 186 26.81 16.80 -17.54
N GLN A 187 27.19 16.46 -16.31
CA GLN A 187 26.34 16.58 -15.12
C GLN A 187 26.31 18.01 -14.57
N ASP A 188 25.70 18.91 -15.32
CA ASP A 188 25.52 20.30 -14.93
C ASP A 188 24.43 20.50 -13.86
N LEU A 189 24.17 21.75 -13.49
CA LEU A 189 23.17 22.08 -12.48
C LEU A 189 21.75 21.66 -12.89
N ALA A 190 21.42 21.72 -14.19
CA ALA A 190 20.11 21.33 -14.69
C ALA A 190 19.90 19.82 -14.55
N TYR A 191 20.91 19.02 -14.90
CA TYR A 191 20.93 17.57 -14.65
C TYR A 191 20.73 17.25 -13.17
N LYS A 192 21.53 17.85 -12.28
CA LYS A 192 21.45 17.59 -10.83
C LYS A 192 20.07 17.89 -10.26
N ASN A 193 19.46 19.00 -10.68
CA ASN A 193 18.11 19.38 -10.26
C ASN A 193 17.05 18.39 -10.77
N LYS A 194 17.19 17.88 -12.00
CA LYS A 194 16.28 16.86 -12.54
C LYS A 194 16.45 15.53 -11.81
N LEU A 195 17.68 15.10 -11.55
CA LEU A 195 17.98 13.88 -10.80
C LEU A 195 17.39 13.94 -9.39
N SER A 196 17.63 15.02 -8.63
CA SER A 196 17.07 15.21 -7.29
C SER A 196 15.55 15.08 -7.27
N LYS A 197 14.86 15.79 -8.19
CA LYS A 197 13.39 15.74 -8.29
C LYS A 197 12.86 14.35 -8.68
N SER A 198 13.63 13.60 -9.46
CA SER A 198 13.25 12.24 -9.88
C SER A 198 13.43 11.25 -8.74
N LEU A 199 14.48 11.40 -7.93
CA LEU A 199 14.68 10.62 -6.70
C LEU A 199 13.59 10.91 -5.67
N GLU A 200 13.28 12.18 -5.41
CA GLU A 200 12.17 12.57 -4.51
C GLU A 200 10.82 12.02 -4.97
N ALA A 201 10.60 11.90 -6.29
CA ALA A 201 9.40 11.29 -6.84
C ALA A 201 9.39 9.77 -6.60
N MET A 202 10.51 9.10 -6.83
CA MET A 202 10.66 7.66 -6.64
C MET A 202 10.54 7.23 -5.17
N GLU A 203 11.08 8.02 -4.23
CA GLU A 203 10.94 7.79 -2.79
C GLU A 203 9.48 7.81 -2.33
N LYS A 204 8.66 8.68 -2.94
CA LYS A 204 7.22 8.76 -2.65
C LYS A 204 6.44 7.63 -3.31
N ASP A 205 6.76 7.37 -4.57
CA ASP A 205 6.04 6.42 -5.40
C ASP A 205 6.93 5.99 -6.58
N HIS A 206 7.30 4.70 -6.65
CA HIS A 206 8.13 4.17 -7.73
C HIS A 206 7.49 4.40 -9.11
N PHE A 207 6.16 4.51 -9.17
CA PHE A 207 5.43 4.87 -10.37
C PHE A 207 5.73 6.30 -10.84
N GLU A 208 5.72 7.28 -9.93
CA GLU A 208 6.11 8.66 -10.25
C GLU A 208 7.59 8.74 -10.60
N GLY A 209 8.42 7.98 -9.89
CA GLY A 209 9.83 7.78 -10.22
C GLY A 209 10.01 7.32 -11.67
N LEU A 210 9.27 6.30 -12.10
CA LEU A 210 9.32 5.76 -13.46
C LEU A 210 8.98 6.82 -14.52
N LEU A 211 7.96 7.64 -14.29
CA LEU A 211 7.62 8.74 -15.20
C LEU A 211 8.75 9.77 -15.31
N LYS A 212 9.37 10.13 -14.18
CA LYS A 212 10.47 11.12 -14.17
C LYS A 212 11.74 10.56 -14.80
N PHE A 213 12.11 9.32 -14.48
CA PHE A 213 13.28 8.67 -15.04
C PHE A 213 13.11 8.31 -16.52
N LYS A 214 11.89 8.06 -17.00
CA LYS A 214 11.62 7.96 -18.45
C LYS A 214 12.03 9.23 -19.18
N GLU A 215 11.57 10.39 -18.73
CA GLU A 215 11.91 11.68 -19.35
C GLU A 215 13.41 11.94 -19.27
N MET A 216 14.04 11.63 -18.13
CA MET A 216 15.50 11.73 -18.00
C MET A 216 16.22 10.78 -18.95
N ALA A 217 15.75 9.54 -19.13
CA ALA A 217 16.38 8.56 -20.04
C ALA A 217 16.29 8.99 -21.50
N LYS A 218 15.29 9.81 -21.86
CA LYS A 218 15.22 10.43 -23.21
C LYS A 218 16.23 11.56 -23.41
N GLU A 219 16.65 12.24 -22.35
CA GLU A 219 17.68 13.30 -22.42
C GLU A 219 19.10 12.80 -22.17
N TYR A 220 19.24 11.84 -21.25
CA TYR A 220 20.51 11.33 -20.72
C TYR A 220 20.56 9.81 -20.86
N PRO A 221 20.41 9.26 -22.08
CA PRO A 221 20.17 7.84 -22.32
C PRO A 221 21.35 6.92 -21.92
N ASN A 222 22.56 7.48 -21.83
CA ASN A 222 23.79 6.78 -21.45
C ASN A 222 24.31 7.20 -20.05
N ASP A 223 23.54 7.95 -19.26
CA ASP A 223 23.96 8.30 -17.89
C ASP A 223 23.76 7.11 -16.94
N PRO A 224 24.79 6.70 -16.18
CA PRO A 224 24.71 5.52 -15.30
C PRO A 224 23.63 5.63 -14.22
N ASN A 225 23.49 6.80 -13.58
CA ASN A 225 22.51 7.00 -12.51
C ASN A 225 21.09 6.94 -13.05
N VAL A 226 20.83 7.62 -14.18
CA VAL A 226 19.50 7.59 -14.83
C VAL A 226 19.12 6.15 -15.19
N ASN A 227 20.05 5.39 -15.77
CA ASN A 227 19.80 4.00 -16.12
C ASN A 227 19.56 3.12 -14.88
N TYR A 228 20.38 3.27 -13.84
CA TYR A 228 20.23 2.51 -12.60
C TYR A 228 18.86 2.75 -11.96
N PHE A 229 18.47 4.01 -11.76
CA PHE A 229 17.20 4.34 -11.11
C PHE A 229 15.97 4.04 -11.99
N MET A 230 16.09 4.14 -13.31
CA MET A 230 15.06 3.66 -14.24
C MET A 230 14.85 2.15 -14.06
N GLY A 231 15.94 1.38 -13.95
CA GLY A 231 15.90 -0.06 -13.66
C GLY A 231 15.17 -0.36 -12.35
N ILE A 232 15.50 0.35 -11.26
CA ILE A 232 14.82 0.20 -9.96
C ILE A 232 13.32 0.51 -10.06
N ALA A 233 12.94 1.60 -10.74
CA ALA A 233 11.54 1.97 -10.91
C ALA A 233 10.76 0.91 -11.72
N MET A 234 11.36 0.40 -12.80
CA MET A 234 10.78 -0.67 -13.61
C MET A 234 10.68 -2.01 -12.87
N LEU A 235 11.66 -2.34 -12.03
CA LEU A 235 11.71 -3.59 -11.26
C LEU A 235 10.50 -3.74 -10.31
N ASN A 236 10.00 -2.62 -9.79
CA ASN A 236 8.82 -2.57 -8.92
C ASN A 236 7.49 -2.70 -9.67
N HIS A 237 7.48 -2.59 -11.01
CA HIS A 237 6.28 -2.62 -11.82
C HIS A 237 6.28 -3.84 -12.74
N ALA A 238 5.45 -4.84 -12.44
CA ALA A 238 5.53 -6.17 -13.03
C ALA A 238 5.52 -6.17 -14.58
N PRO A 239 4.69 -5.36 -15.28
CA PRO A 239 4.73 -5.26 -16.74
C PRO A 239 6.06 -4.78 -17.35
N HIS A 240 6.90 -4.08 -16.57
CA HIS A 240 8.18 -3.53 -17.02
C HIS A 240 9.39 -4.21 -16.37
N LYS A 241 9.14 -5.21 -15.51
CA LYS A 241 10.18 -5.87 -14.71
C LYS A 241 11.28 -6.46 -15.58
N ARG A 242 10.96 -7.04 -16.73
CA ARG A 242 11.96 -7.63 -17.64
C ARG A 242 12.84 -6.55 -18.29
N GLN A 243 12.26 -5.41 -18.65
CA GLN A 243 12.96 -4.30 -19.26
C GLN A 243 13.99 -3.67 -18.29
N SER A 244 13.77 -3.78 -16.97
CA SER A 244 14.73 -3.29 -15.97
C SER A 244 16.16 -3.85 -16.16
N ILE A 245 16.29 -5.08 -16.67
CA ILE A 245 17.59 -5.74 -16.88
C ILE A 245 18.46 -4.94 -17.84
N GLU A 246 17.90 -4.50 -18.97
CA GLU A 246 18.66 -3.70 -19.93
C GLU A 246 19.13 -2.37 -19.34
N TYR A 247 18.31 -1.77 -18.47
CA TYR A 247 18.68 -0.54 -17.80
C TYR A 247 19.82 -0.75 -16.81
N PHE A 248 19.82 -1.86 -16.05
CA PHE A 248 20.97 -2.22 -15.20
C PHE A 248 22.22 -2.55 -16.01
N GLU A 249 22.11 -3.30 -17.10
CA GLU A 249 23.25 -3.58 -17.98
C GLU A 249 23.85 -2.30 -18.57
N ASN A 250 23.04 -1.28 -18.83
CA ASN A 250 23.52 -0.01 -19.35
C ASN A 250 24.07 0.91 -18.25
N SER A 251 23.65 0.77 -16.99
CA SER A 251 24.28 1.50 -15.88
C SER A 251 25.71 1.02 -15.61
N ASP A 252 26.00 -0.25 -15.88
CA ASP A 252 27.32 -0.84 -15.62
C ASP A 252 28.35 -0.60 -16.75
N LYS A 253 27.90 -0.14 -17.93
CA LYS A 253 28.76 0.03 -19.11
C LYS A 253 29.57 1.34 -19.12
N PHE A 254 29.18 2.35 -18.36
CA PHE A 254 29.71 3.72 -18.42
C PHE A 254 30.07 4.23 -17.02
#